data_AF-A0A7S0CE66-F1
#
_entry.id   AF-A0A7S0CE66-F1
#
_cell.length_a   1.000
_cell.length_b   1.000
_cell.length_c   1.000
_cell.angle_alpha   90.00
_cell.angle_beta   90.00
_cell.angle_gamma   90.00
#
_symmetry.space_group_name_H-M   'P 1'
#
loop_
_entity.id
_entity.type
_entity.pdbx_description
1 polymer ?
#
loop_
_entity_poly.entity_id
_entity_poly.type
_entity_poly.pdbx_seq_one_letter_code
_entity_poly.pdbx_strand_id
1 'polypeptide(L)'
;TTELITALHGLPNWLVDRAVANPFVQSLLNDRISQRLHTSILLLDFVALIFLIFFFRMCVYEYIVKCMDEGSTEKRKDSQHVYCRPTGTLFAAITLGIAYFITREVMQYVSLRSLRMSGTYFSDAQNTLDLCSILLVATLTIMMWCNFLGGYWFRIITAVCTLVLHIRLISFLRSSLIEFAVFVSGVIHVLRRLTAFFVVWACFIIMSSQIFITLYQNDAQCIENGEMITMESELYPFCKPEGYLALVRVFTMMLGAASEETFRGNRGAEVFFVIFMLVMVIFLSTILIVFVTEAYNKIRNEQSTVVFWSSRLQFVAEVDSIASFRWKEKIRSCLRGSNHISYVKLEDNQYRGTVLITKQEKKLAEWWDFLKEQAFDEQQQPSFSMSFFIVSSVKCFLIIAVIPMWLLIGLFTMGWFWPPQVREFLLVQQSQRLNSLWVRSVEAVEVYHEIQKFEEEVKAKIEEKEMAASELNEEFMKEVIRIKENVAGLLDLSAIRRELQKTQ
;
A
#
# COMPACT_ATOMS: atom_id res chain seq x y z
N THR A 1 7.16 -1.43 -29.00
CA THR A 1 6.52 -1.37 -27.66
C THR A 1 7.46 -1.82 -26.56
N THR A 2 8.10 -2.99 -26.64
CA THR A 2 9.16 -3.38 -25.68
C THR A 2 10.28 -2.36 -25.59
N GLU A 3 10.76 -1.84 -26.74
CA GLU A 3 11.76 -0.76 -26.78
C GLU A 3 11.29 0.52 -26.07
N LEU A 4 10.00 0.86 -26.13
CA LEU A 4 9.44 2.03 -25.44
C LEU A 4 9.49 1.82 -23.92
N ILE A 5 9.12 0.64 -23.44
CA ILE A 5 9.14 0.30 -22.01
C ILE A 5 10.59 0.30 -21.49
N THR A 6 11.52 -0.27 -22.25
CA THR A 6 12.95 -0.22 -21.91
C THR A 6 13.49 1.21 -21.91
N ALA A 7 13.07 2.05 -22.87
CA ALA A 7 13.45 3.46 -22.90
C ALA A 7 12.89 4.23 -21.70
N LEU A 8 11.62 4.00 -21.33
CA LEU A 8 10.98 4.60 -20.15
C LEU A 8 11.73 4.24 -18.87
N HIS A 9 12.17 2.99 -18.72
CA HIS A 9 12.93 2.54 -17.55
C HIS A 9 14.33 3.20 -17.45
N GLY A 10 14.87 3.70 -18.56
CA GLY A 10 16.14 4.45 -18.57
C GLY A 10 16.01 5.92 -18.17
N LEU A 11 14.79 6.43 -17.99
CA LEU A 11 14.55 7.83 -17.64
C LEU A 11 14.72 8.09 -16.14
N PRO A 12 15.06 9.33 -15.72
CA PRO A 12 15.03 9.72 -14.33
C PRO A 12 13.64 9.54 -13.69
N ASN A 13 13.59 9.17 -12.40
CA ASN A 13 12.34 8.85 -11.69
C ASN A 13 11.25 9.92 -11.85
N TRP A 14 11.58 11.22 -11.78
CA TRP A 14 10.61 12.30 -11.92
C TRP A 14 9.95 12.35 -13.32
N LEU A 15 10.65 11.88 -14.36
CA LEU A 15 10.13 11.82 -15.72
C LEU A 15 9.33 10.53 -15.94
N VAL A 16 9.78 9.42 -15.33
CA VAL A 16 9.01 8.17 -15.26
C VAL A 16 7.65 8.43 -14.60
N ASP A 17 7.65 9.09 -13.45
CA ASP A 17 6.45 9.46 -12.69
C ASP A 17 5.43 10.22 -13.54
N ARG A 18 5.92 11.17 -14.36
CA ARG A 18 5.08 11.94 -15.27
C ARG A 18 4.61 11.13 -16.48
N ALA A 19 5.45 10.22 -16.99
CA ALA A 19 5.09 9.35 -18.10
C ALA A 19 4.04 8.30 -17.71
N VAL A 20 4.14 7.68 -16.52
CA VAL A 20 3.19 6.68 -16.04
C VAL A 20 1.83 7.27 -15.65
N ALA A 21 1.77 8.57 -15.41
CA ALA A 21 0.51 9.29 -15.23
C ALA A 21 -0.30 9.40 -16.54
N ASN A 22 0.32 9.21 -17.71
CA ASN A 22 -0.37 9.30 -19.00
C ASN A 22 -1.32 8.09 -19.20
N PRO A 23 -2.62 8.31 -19.48
CA PRO A 23 -3.60 7.23 -19.71
C PRO A 23 -3.18 6.23 -20.79
N PHE A 24 -2.46 6.67 -21.82
CA PHE A 24 -1.96 5.82 -22.89
C PHE A 24 -0.91 4.82 -22.39
N VAL A 25 -0.01 5.26 -21.51
CA VAL A 25 1.00 4.37 -20.90
C VAL A 25 0.31 3.38 -19.96
N GLN A 26 -0.69 3.84 -19.20
CA GLN A 26 -1.48 2.97 -18.32
C GLN A 26 -2.25 1.88 -19.09
N SER A 27 -2.89 2.23 -20.22
CA SER A 27 -3.55 1.24 -21.08
C SER A 27 -2.55 0.24 -21.65
N LEU A 28 -1.38 0.72 -22.10
CA LEU A 28 -0.32 -0.15 -22.61
C LEU A 28 0.21 -1.12 -21.53
N LEU A 29 0.37 -0.66 -20.30
CA LEU A 29 0.80 -1.49 -19.16
C LEU A 29 -0.27 -2.51 -18.77
N ASN A 30 -1.54 -2.13 -18.80
CA ASN A 30 -2.68 -3.03 -18.58
C ASN A 30 -2.76 -4.12 -19.65
N ASP A 31 -2.52 -3.78 -20.92
CA ASP A 31 -2.52 -4.76 -22.01
C ASP A 31 -1.32 -5.72 -21.91
N ARG A 32 -0.20 -5.28 -21.32
CA ARG A 32 1.01 -6.09 -21.17
C ARG A 32 0.91 -7.09 -20.04
N ILE A 33 0.47 -6.63 -18.87
CA ILE A 33 0.36 -7.48 -17.69
C ILE A 33 -0.76 -8.53 -17.79
N SER A 34 -1.79 -8.29 -18.60
CA SER A 34 -2.85 -9.27 -18.89
C SER A 34 -2.35 -10.43 -19.77
N GLN A 35 -1.17 -10.29 -20.38
CA GLN A 35 -0.55 -11.35 -21.16
C GLN A 35 -0.20 -12.56 -20.28
N ARG A 36 -0.29 -13.75 -20.89
CA ARG A 36 -0.26 -15.04 -20.18
C ARG A 36 1.01 -15.22 -19.37
N LEU A 37 2.15 -14.85 -19.96
CA LEU A 37 3.45 -15.00 -19.33
C LEU A 37 3.57 -14.12 -18.08
N HIS A 38 3.16 -12.85 -18.18
CA HIS A 38 3.20 -11.89 -17.07
C HIS A 38 2.31 -12.32 -15.91
N THR A 39 1.06 -12.64 -16.22
CA THR A 39 0.11 -13.16 -15.22
C THR A 39 0.63 -14.44 -14.56
N SER A 40 1.23 -15.33 -15.36
CA SER A 40 1.69 -16.62 -14.86
C SER A 40 2.89 -16.51 -13.95
N ILE A 41 3.87 -15.68 -14.30
CA ILE A 41 5.01 -15.40 -13.43
C ILE A 41 4.55 -14.73 -12.14
N LEU A 42 3.66 -13.74 -12.21
CA LEU A 42 3.13 -13.06 -11.02
C LEU A 42 2.43 -14.04 -10.07
N LEU A 43 1.54 -14.88 -10.58
CA LEU A 43 0.82 -15.87 -9.76
C LEU A 43 1.76 -16.95 -9.21
N LEU A 44 2.73 -17.41 -10.02
CA LEU A 44 3.72 -18.37 -9.57
C LEU A 44 4.60 -17.79 -8.46
N ASP A 45 5.03 -16.54 -8.57
CA ASP A 45 5.79 -15.83 -7.54
C ASP A 45 4.97 -15.71 -6.25
N PHE A 46 3.68 -15.36 -6.34
CA PHE A 46 2.79 -15.29 -5.19
C PHE A 46 2.66 -16.65 -4.48
N VAL A 47 2.34 -17.69 -5.25
CA VAL A 47 2.11 -19.03 -4.69
C VAL A 47 3.40 -19.62 -4.13
N ALA A 48 4.52 -19.49 -4.85
CA ALA A 48 5.83 -19.92 -4.36
C ALA A 48 6.23 -19.20 -3.06
N LEU A 49 5.92 -17.91 -2.92
CA LEU A 49 6.20 -17.14 -1.70
C LEU A 49 5.36 -17.63 -0.51
N ILE A 50 4.06 -17.85 -0.70
CA ILE A 50 3.18 -18.39 0.35
C ILE A 50 3.63 -19.79 0.77
N PHE A 51 3.96 -20.66 -0.20
CA PHE A 51 4.50 -21.99 0.09
C PHE A 51 5.83 -21.93 0.85
N LEU A 52 6.74 -21.04 0.44
CA LEU A 52 8.01 -20.85 1.12
C LEU A 52 7.80 -20.44 2.59
N ILE A 53 6.92 -19.47 2.85
CA ILE A 53 6.59 -19.01 4.22
C ILE A 53 6.01 -20.15 5.06
N PHE A 54 5.03 -20.87 4.51
CA PHE A 54 4.35 -21.97 5.20
C PHE A 54 5.32 -23.11 5.55
N PHE A 55 6.04 -23.63 4.56
CA PHE A 55 6.97 -24.74 4.78
C PHE A 55 8.16 -24.32 5.65
N PHE A 56 8.67 -23.09 5.50
CA PHE A 56 9.70 -22.56 6.39
C PHE A 56 9.24 -22.57 7.85
N ARG A 57 8.03 -22.06 8.14
CA ARG A 57 7.47 -22.07 9.50
C ARG A 57 7.31 -23.49 10.05
N MET A 58 6.80 -24.43 9.25
CA MET A 58 6.65 -25.83 9.66
C MET A 58 8.00 -26.49 9.97
N CYS A 59 9.03 -26.27 9.14
CA CYS A 59 10.38 -26.78 9.41
C CYS A 59 10.99 -26.17 10.67
N VAL A 60 10.88 -24.85 10.87
CA VAL A 60 11.40 -24.18 12.06
C VAL A 60 10.72 -24.72 13.31
N TYR A 61 9.39 -24.88 13.28
CA TYR A 61 8.64 -25.45 14.39
C TYR A 61 9.09 -26.88 14.71
N GLU A 62 9.15 -27.76 13.71
CA GLU A 62 9.59 -29.15 13.89
C GLU A 62 11.02 -29.22 14.43
N TYR A 63 11.92 -28.38 13.92
CA TYR A 63 13.30 -28.31 14.40
C TYR A 63 13.38 -27.83 15.85
N ILE A 64 12.63 -26.78 16.22
CA ILE A 64 12.63 -26.29 17.62
C ILE A 64 12.11 -27.37 18.57
N VAL A 65 10.95 -27.98 18.26
CA VAL A 65 10.35 -28.99 19.15
C VAL A 65 11.25 -30.20 19.32
N LYS A 66 11.79 -30.75 18.23
CA LYS A 66 12.64 -31.97 18.30
C LYS A 66 14.02 -31.71 18.89
N CYS A 67 14.63 -30.55 18.58
CA CYS A 67 16.05 -30.34 18.86
C CYS A 67 16.32 -29.53 20.11
N MET A 68 15.33 -28.82 20.65
CA MET A 68 15.57 -27.81 21.67
C MET A 68 14.85 -28.11 22.97
N ASP A 69 13.64 -28.65 22.92
CA ASP A 69 12.88 -28.98 24.15
C ASP A 69 13.35 -30.30 24.77
N GLU A 70 13.84 -31.26 23.97
CA GLU A 70 14.37 -32.52 24.50
C GLU A 70 15.75 -32.39 25.19
N GLY A 71 16.44 -31.26 24.99
CA GLY A 71 17.79 -31.04 25.53
C GLY A 71 17.87 -30.56 26.98
N SER A 72 16.77 -30.07 27.56
CA SER A 72 16.77 -29.49 28.92
C SER A 72 16.46 -30.49 30.04
N THR A 73 15.86 -31.64 29.73
CA THR A 73 15.45 -32.62 30.74
C THR A 73 16.26 -33.90 30.62
N GLU A 74 17.34 -33.94 31.41
CA GLU A 74 17.76 -35.15 32.12
C GLU A 74 18.52 -36.24 31.32
N LYS A 75 19.85 -36.14 31.38
CA LYS A 75 20.85 -37.23 31.44
C LYS A 75 20.42 -38.61 30.92
N ARG A 76 20.02 -38.73 29.65
CA ARG A 76 19.87 -40.04 29.00
C ARG A 76 21.26 -40.54 28.63
N LYS A 77 21.85 -41.34 29.53
CA LYS A 77 23.23 -41.85 29.44
C LYS A 77 23.50 -42.87 28.33
N ASP A 78 22.49 -43.33 27.60
CA ASP A 78 22.67 -44.37 26.58
C ASP A 78 22.50 -43.81 25.16
N SER A 79 23.54 -43.08 24.73
CA SER A 79 24.27 -43.20 23.45
C SER A 79 23.54 -43.69 22.19
N GLN A 80 22.33 -43.22 21.90
CA GLN A 80 21.84 -43.14 20.52
C GLN A 80 21.88 -41.67 20.07
N HIS A 81 22.78 -41.35 19.14
CA HIS A 81 22.82 -40.06 18.46
C HIS A 81 21.51 -39.88 17.69
N VAL A 82 20.52 -39.26 18.33
CA VAL A 82 19.27 -38.86 17.67
C VAL A 82 19.63 -37.76 16.68
N TYR A 83 19.62 -38.10 15.39
CA TYR A 83 19.83 -37.12 14.32
C TYR A 83 18.66 -36.16 14.30
N CYS A 84 18.95 -34.94 14.73
CA CYS A 84 17.96 -33.89 14.82
C CYS A 84 17.79 -33.21 13.46
N ARG A 85 16.93 -33.80 12.62
CA ARG A 85 16.62 -33.29 11.28
C ARG A 85 15.11 -33.17 11.08
N PRO A 86 14.65 -32.08 10.42
CA PRO A 86 13.26 -31.95 10.01
C PRO A 86 12.88 -33.05 9.02
N THR A 87 11.59 -33.31 8.87
CA THR A 87 11.09 -34.32 7.94
C THR A 87 11.56 -33.99 6.52
N GLY A 88 12.12 -34.98 5.81
CA GLY A 88 12.76 -34.78 4.50
C GLY A 88 11.83 -34.15 3.45
N THR A 89 10.52 -34.35 3.54
CA THR A 89 9.52 -33.73 2.65
C THR A 89 9.42 -32.22 2.82
N LEU A 90 9.40 -31.72 4.06
CA LEU A 90 9.35 -30.28 4.33
C LEU A 90 10.66 -29.60 3.92
N PHE A 91 11.80 -30.27 4.17
CA PHE A 91 13.10 -29.79 3.73
C PHE A 91 13.21 -29.71 2.19
N ALA A 92 12.72 -30.73 1.47
CA ALA A 92 12.67 -30.73 0.02
C ALA A 92 11.77 -29.59 -0.52
N ALA A 93 10.63 -29.33 0.13
CA ALA A 93 9.72 -28.25 -0.27
C ALA A 93 10.36 -26.85 -0.12
N ILE A 94 11.05 -26.59 1.00
CA ILE A 94 11.78 -25.32 1.19
C ILE A 94 12.90 -25.21 0.16
N THR A 95 13.67 -26.28 -0.06
CA THR A 95 14.79 -26.27 -1.01
C THR A 95 14.31 -25.98 -2.43
N LEU A 96 13.16 -26.53 -2.82
CA LEU A 96 12.51 -26.23 -4.10
C LEU A 96 12.11 -24.75 -4.20
N GLY A 97 11.52 -24.19 -3.13
CA GLY A 97 11.17 -22.76 -3.07
C GLY A 97 12.39 -21.84 -3.16
N ILE A 98 13.48 -22.16 -2.44
CA ILE A 98 14.75 -21.43 -2.52
C ILE A 98 15.31 -21.52 -3.95
N ALA A 99 15.36 -22.72 -4.54
CA ALA A 99 15.89 -22.92 -5.89
C ALA A 99 15.10 -22.14 -6.94
N TYR A 100 13.76 -22.09 -6.80
CA TYR A 100 12.88 -21.28 -7.64
C TYR A 100 13.27 -19.80 -7.58
N PHE A 101 13.33 -19.21 -6.38
CA PHE A 101 13.63 -17.79 -6.22
C PHE A 101 15.08 -17.44 -6.60
N ILE A 102 16.06 -18.30 -6.31
CA ILE A 102 17.44 -18.11 -6.80
C ILE A 102 17.45 -18.07 -8.32
N THR A 103 16.76 -19.01 -8.97
CA THR A 103 16.68 -19.02 -10.45
C THR A 103 16.04 -17.75 -10.98
N ARG A 104 14.97 -17.28 -10.32
CA ARG A 104 14.26 -16.04 -10.66
C ARG A 104 15.16 -14.80 -10.55
N GLU A 105 15.88 -14.64 -9.45
CA GLU A 105 16.82 -13.52 -9.23
C GLU A 105 18.00 -13.57 -10.20
N VAL A 106 18.55 -14.75 -10.46
CA VAL A 106 19.64 -14.92 -11.44
C VAL A 106 19.16 -14.52 -12.84
N MET A 107 17.95 -14.92 -13.25
CA MET A 107 17.37 -14.50 -14.53
C MET A 107 17.20 -12.99 -14.61
N GLN A 108 16.69 -12.35 -13.56
CA GLN A 108 16.52 -10.89 -13.49
C GLN A 108 17.87 -10.17 -13.57
N TYR A 109 18.85 -10.58 -12.77
CA TYR A 109 20.19 -10.00 -12.78
C TYR A 109 20.89 -10.15 -14.14
N VAL A 110 20.83 -11.34 -14.75
CA VAL A 110 21.40 -11.59 -16.09
C VAL A 110 20.73 -10.71 -17.14
N SER A 111 19.40 -10.53 -17.03
CA SER A 111 18.64 -9.68 -17.94
C SER A 111 19.04 -8.21 -17.82
N LEU A 112 19.10 -7.66 -16.61
CA LEU A 112 19.55 -6.28 -16.36
C LEU A 112 21.02 -6.04 -16.73
N ARG A 113 21.88 -7.04 -16.50
CA ARG A 113 23.28 -7.00 -16.92
C ARG A 113 23.41 -6.95 -18.44
N SER A 114 22.53 -7.65 -19.17
CA SER A 114 22.53 -7.60 -20.64
C SER A 114 22.18 -6.20 -21.17
N LEU A 115 21.38 -5.43 -20.43
CA LEU A 115 21.03 -4.04 -20.72
C LEU A 115 22.08 -3.03 -20.22
N ARG A 116 23.20 -3.48 -19.63
CA ARG A 116 24.24 -2.65 -18.99
C ARG A 116 23.73 -1.78 -17.83
N MET A 117 22.62 -2.16 -17.20
CA MET A 117 22.01 -1.42 -16.08
C MET A 117 22.20 -2.14 -14.73
N SER A 118 23.29 -2.90 -14.55
CA SER A 118 23.48 -3.72 -13.34
C SER A 118 23.53 -2.93 -12.03
N GLY A 119 23.92 -1.65 -12.07
CA GLY A 119 23.92 -0.79 -10.88
C GLY A 119 22.51 -0.52 -10.33
N THR A 120 21.49 -0.51 -11.21
CA THR A 120 20.10 -0.28 -10.80
C THR A 120 19.53 -1.44 -9.97
N TYR A 121 20.02 -2.67 -10.19
CA TYR A 121 19.57 -3.85 -9.46
C TYR A 121 19.80 -3.72 -7.94
N PHE A 122 21.01 -3.32 -7.53
CA PHE A 122 21.35 -3.15 -6.11
C PHE A 122 20.83 -1.83 -5.51
N SER A 123 20.51 -0.84 -6.34
CA SER A 123 19.92 0.42 -5.88
C SER A 123 18.43 0.29 -5.55
N ASP A 124 17.77 -0.75 -6.07
CA ASP A 124 16.38 -1.01 -5.80
C ASP A 124 16.20 -1.75 -4.46
N ALA A 125 15.40 -1.16 -3.57
CA ALA A 125 15.10 -1.71 -2.26
C ALA A 125 14.34 -3.03 -2.35
N GLN A 126 13.52 -3.23 -3.39
CA GLN A 126 12.75 -4.46 -3.54
C GLN A 126 13.64 -5.65 -3.89
N ASN A 127 14.49 -5.52 -4.92
CA ASN A 127 15.47 -6.55 -5.27
C ASN A 127 16.42 -6.86 -4.10
N THR A 128 16.83 -5.83 -3.35
CA THR A 128 17.67 -6.01 -2.16
C THR A 128 16.95 -6.81 -1.06
N LEU A 129 15.66 -6.53 -0.83
CA LEU A 129 14.83 -7.28 0.12
C LEU A 129 14.64 -8.74 -0.34
N ASP A 130 14.38 -8.96 -1.63
CA ASP A 130 14.22 -10.29 -2.21
C ASP A 130 15.50 -11.12 -2.05
N LEU A 131 16.66 -10.57 -2.46
CA LEU A 131 17.96 -11.22 -2.29
C LEU A 131 18.29 -11.50 -0.81
N CYS A 132 18.05 -10.53 0.08
CA CYS A 132 18.26 -10.70 1.52
C CYS A 132 17.40 -11.84 2.08
N SER A 133 16.12 -11.90 1.71
CA SER A 133 15.20 -12.93 2.18
C SER A 133 15.63 -14.34 1.71
N ILE A 134 16.07 -14.48 0.46
CA ILE A 134 16.50 -15.75 -0.12
C ILE A 134 17.77 -16.25 0.59
N LEU A 135 18.75 -15.37 0.78
CA LEU A 135 19.98 -15.69 1.49
C LEU A 135 19.69 -16.10 2.94
N LEU A 136 18.84 -15.36 3.64
CA LEU A 136 18.48 -15.64 5.03
C LEU A 136 17.79 -17.01 5.19
N VAL A 137 16.82 -17.34 4.32
CA VAL A 137 16.14 -18.64 4.33
C VAL A 137 17.11 -19.76 3.96
N ALA A 138 17.98 -19.55 2.96
CA ALA A 138 18.98 -20.54 2.56
C ALA A 138 19.98 -20.83 3.68
N THR A 139 20.52 -19.79 4.33
CA THR A 139 21.44 -19.93 5.46
C THR A 139 20.79 -20.67 6.62
N LEU A 140 19.55 -20.31 7.01
CA LEU A 140 18.84 -21.02 8.07
C LEU A 140 18.51 -22.48 7.71
N THR A 141 18.20 -22.75 6.45
CA THR A 141 17.99 -24.12 5.96
C THR A 141 19.26 -24.96 6.06
N ILE A 142 20.42 -24.38 5.71
CA ILE A 142 21.73 -25.03 5.89
C ILE A 142 22.05 -25.22 7.39
N MET A 143 21.74 -24.24 8.24
CA MET A 143 21.95 -24.35 9.69
C MET A 143 21.11 -25.46 10.31
N MET A 144 19.83 -25.60 9.92
CA MET A 144 18.96 -26.71 10.34
C MET A 144 19.49 -28.06 9.86
N TRP A 145 20.10 -28.12 8.67
CA TRP A 145 20.69 -29.34 8.13
C TRP A 145 21.97 -29.77 8.87
N CYS A 146 22.84 -28.80 9.17
CA CYS A 146 24.14 -29.03 9.81
C CYS A 146 24.07 -29.08 11.34
N ASN A 147 22.95 -28.66 11.95
CA ASN A 147 22.76 -28.54 13.40
C ASN A 147 23.84 -27.68 14.09
N PHE A 148 24.19 -26.53 13.48
CA PHE A 148 25.37 -25.75 13.86
C PHE A 148 25.12 -24.67 14.91
N LEU A 149 23.88 -24.15 15.03
CA LEU A 149 23.62 -22.95 15.81
C LEU A 149 23.00 -23.26 17.18
N GLY A 150 23.50 -22.57 18.22
CA GLY A 150 22.92 -22.63 19.57
C GLY A 150 21.48 -22.14 19.61
N GLY A 151 20.73 -22.66 20.57
CA GLY A 151 19.28 -22.57 20.53
C GLY A 151 18.68 -21.16 20.64
N TYR A 152 19.25 -20.33 21.50
CA TYR A 152 18.77 -18.96 21.71
C TYR A 152 18.89 -18.10 20.43
N TRP A 153 20.08 -18.09 19.82
CA TRP A 153 20.34 -17.32 18.60
C TRP A 153 19.51 -17.84 17.42
N PHE A 154 19.30 -19.15 17.32
CA PHE A 154 18.45 -19.73 16.28
C PHE A 154 17.01 -19.21 16.36
N ARG A 155 16.43 -19.16 17.56
CA ARG A 155 15.06 -18.64 17.78
C ARG A 155 14.95 -17.17 17.37
N ILE A 156 15.96 -16.35 17.69
CA ILE A 156 15.96 -14.92 17.30
C ILE A 156 16.08 -14.77 15.77
N ILE A 157 17.05 -15.42 15.14
CA ILE A 157 17.28 -15.27 13.70
C ILE A 157 16.10 -15.81 12.88
N THR A 158 15.47 -16.91 13.33
CA THR A 158 14.25 -17.44 12.68
C THR A 158 13.04 -16.51 12.85
N ALA A 159 12.88 -15.84 14.00
CA ALA A 159 11.86 -14.82 14.19
C ALA A 159 12.07 -13.62 13.25
N VAL A 160 13.31 -13.12 13.15
CA VAL A 160 13.68 -12.05 12.21
C VAL A 160 13.44 -12.49 10.75
N CYS A 161 13.80 -13.73 10.40
CA CYS A 161 13.53 -14.27 9.07
C CYS A 161 12.04 -14.32 8.74
N THR A 162 11.23 -14.76 9.70
CA THR A 162 9.77 -14.78 9.56
C THR A 162 9.25 -13.36 9.31
N LEU A 163 9.73 -12.35 10.05
CA LEU A 163 9.36 -10.96 9.82
C LEU A 163 9.75 -10.48 8.42
N VAL A 164 10.99 -10.73 7.99
CA VAL A 164 11.49 -10.34 6.65
C VAL A 164 10.66 -10.97 5.54
N LEU A 165 10.28 -12.25 5.67
CA LEU A 165 9.42 -12.91 4.68
C LEU A 165 8.01 -12.31 4.61
N HIS A 166 7.44 -11.87 5.73
CA HIS A 166 6.13 -11.18 5.72
C HIS A 166 6.24 -9.77 5.15
N ILE A 167 7.34 -9.05 5.41
CA ILE A 167 7.62 -7.76 4.76
C ILE A 167 7.75 -7.95 3.24
N ARG A 168 8.43 -9.02 2.79
CA ARG A 168 8.50 -9.39 1.37
C ARG A 168 7.11 -9.67 0.79
N LEU A 169 6.25 -10.40 1.49
CA LEU A 169 4.86 -10.63 1.07
C LEU A 169 4.08 -9.32 0.93
N ILE A 170 4.22 -8.39 1.88
CA ILE A 170 3.61 -7.05 1.80
C ILE A 170 4.15 -6.28 0.59
N SER A 171 5.46 -6.33 0.32
CA SER A 171 6.06 -5.70 -0.86
C SER A 171 5.52 -6.28 -2.16
N PHE A 172 5.37 -7.60 -2.22
CA PHE A 172 4.78 -8.30 -3.38
C PHE A 172 3.30 -7.94 -3.58
N LEU A 173 2.52 -7.86 -2.51
CA LEU A 173 1.12 -7.43 -2.58
C LEU A 173 1.01 -5.97 -3.02
N ARG A 174 1.94 -5.10 -2.58
CA ARG A 174 2.03 -3.71 -3.03
C ARG A 174 2.30 -3.61 -4.53
N SER A 175 3.11 -4.50 -5.13
CA SER A 175 3.34 -4.46 -6.59
C SER A 175 2.18 -5.07 -7.39
N SER A 176 1.39 -5.96 -6.78
CA SER A 176 0.35 -6.74 -7.48
C SER A 176 -1.05 -6.13 -7.38
N LEU A 177 -1.39 -5.54 -6.25
CA LEU A 177 -2.72 -5.01 -5.94
C LEU A 177 -2.66 -3.50 -5.76
N ILE A 178 -3.29 -2.75 -6.65
CA ILE A 178 -3.36 -1.28 -6.58
C ILE A 178 -3.93 -0.72 -5.26
N GLU A 179 -5.07 -1.23 -4.78
CA GLU A 179 -5.73 -0.68 -3.58
C GLU A 179 -4.82 -0.87 -2.37
N PHE A 180 -4.16 -2.03 -2.32
CA PHE A 180 -3.14 -2.32 -1.32
C PHE A 180 -1.88 -1.46 -1.53
N ALA A 181 -1.46 -1.23 -2.77
CA ALA A 181 -0.32 -0.37 -3.08
C ALA A 181 -0.54 1.07 -2.61
N VAL A 182 -1.75 1.60 -2.88
CA VAL A 182 -2.22 2.91 -2.45
C VAL A 182 -2.23 2.98 -0.92
N PHE A 183 -2.75 1.95 -0.27
CA PHE A 183 -2.76 1.85 1.19
C PHE A 183 -1.34 1.83 1.78
N VAL A 184 -0.47 0.91 1.34
CA VAL A 184 0.91 0.77 1.86
C VAL A 184 1.73 2.02 1.58
N SER A 185 1.62 2.61 0.39
CA SER A 185 2.31 3.86 0.07
C SER A 185 1.80 5.02 0.93
N GLY A 186 0.49 5.06 1.19
CA GLY A 186 -0.15 5.94 2.16
C GLY A 186 0.49 5.80 3.55
N VAL A 187 0.56 4.58 4.07
CA VAL A 187 1.16 4.28 5.38
C VAL A 187 2.62 4.71 5.43
N ILE A 188 3.44 4.33 4.44
CA ILE A 188 4.88 4.68 4.41
C ILE A 188 5.08 6.20 4.40
N HIS A 189 4.29 6.93 3.62
CA HIS A 189 4.40 8.38 3.54
C HIS A 189 3.92 9.07 4.82
N VAL A 190 2.83 8.60 5.42
CA VAL A 190 2.38 9.04 6.75
C VAL A 190 3.48 8.80 7.79
N LEU A 191 4.06 7.60 7.84
CA LEU A 191 5.16 7.26 8.74
C LEU A 191 6.38 8.17 8.54
N ARG A 192 6.75 8.44 7.29
CA ARG A 192 7.87 9.33 6.96
C ARG A 192 7.61 10.75 7.47
N ARG A 193 6.39 11.26 7.32
CA ARG A 193 5.99 12.57 7.85
C ARG A 193 5.93 12.60 9.38
N LEU A 194 5.56 11.49 10.00
CA LEU A 194 5.53 11.33 11.45
C LEU A 194 6.92 11.18 12.08
N THR A 195 8.00 11.04 11.32
CA THR A 195 9.35 10.87 11.89
C THR A 195 9.72 11.98 12.87
N ALA A 196 9.49 13.25 12.51
CA ALA A 196 9.74 14.38 13.40
C ALA A 196 8.87 14.32 14.67
N PHE A 197 7.61 13.93 14.52
CA PHE A 197 6.69 13.73 15.64
C PHE A 197 7.15 12.59 16.55
N PHE A 198 7.62 11.46 16.00
CA PHE A 198 8.16 10.33 16.76
C PHE A 198 9.42 10.70 17.56
N VAL A 199 10.24 11.64 17.07
CA VAL A 199 11.38 12.16 17.82
C VAL A 199 10.91 12.94 19.06
N VAL A 200 9.98 13.89 18.88
CA VAL A 200 9.39 14.66 19.99
C VAL A 200 8.72 13.73 21.00
N TRP A 201 7.96 12.77 20.49
CA TRP A 201 7.30 11.73 21.26
C TRP A 201 8.28 10.87 22.06
N ALA A 202 9.39 10.43 21.46
CA ALA A 202 10.45 9.68 22.14
C ALA A 202 11.11 10.53 23.24
N CYS A 203 11.36 11.82 22.98
CA CYS A 203 11.87 12.75 24.00
C CYS A 203 10.92 12.83 25.20
N PHE A 204 9.61 12.94 24.99
CA PHE A 204 8.63 12.96 26.09
C PHE A 204 8.58 11.65 26.87
N ILE A 205 8.68 10.49 26.20
CA ILE A 205 8.72 9.19 26.88
C ILE A 205 9.99 9.06 27.73
N ILE A 206 11.14 9.44 27.18
CA ILE A 206 12.41 9.41 27.93
C ILE A 206 12.33 10.36 29.12
N MET A 207 11.87 11.60 28.91
CA MET A 207 11.72 12.59 29.98
C MET A 207 10.78 12.09 31.09
N SER A 208 9.63 11.53 30.72
CA SER A 208 8.65 11.01 31.68
C SER A 208 9.21 9.81 32.44
N SER A 209 9.94 8.91 31.75
CA SER A 209 10.63 7.78 32.37
C SER A 209 11.63 8.25 33.42
N GLN A 210 12.45 9.26 33.10
CA GLN A 210 13.41 9.84 34.06
C GLN A 210 12.70 10.49 35.26
N ILE A 211 11.61 11.24 35.04
CA ILE A 211 10.82 11.85 36.12
C ILE A 211 10.30 10.76 37.08
N PHE A 212 9.71 9.68 36.56
CA PHE A 212 9.21 8.59 37.42
C PHE A 212 10.35 7.88 38.15
N ILE A 213 11.48 7.58 37.50
CA ILE A 213 12.65 6.99 38.17
C ILE A 213 13.10 7.88 39.34
N THR A 214 13.18 9.20 39.14
CA THR A 214 13.56 10.14 40.20
C THR A 214 12.52 10.21 41.33
N LEU A 215 11.22 10.16 41.02
CA LEU A 215 10.16 10.20 42.04
C LEU A 215 10.12 8.96 42.93
N TYR A 216 10.50 7.80 42.39
CA TYR A 216 10.59 6.55 43.13
C TYR A 216 11.97 6.30 43.74
N GLN A 217 12.95 7.17 43.47
CA GLN A 217 14.26 7.10 44.07
C GLN A 217 14.14 7.40 45.57
N ASN A 218 14.32 6.36 46.40
CA ASN A 218 14.14 6.35 47.87
C ASN A 218 12.69 6.24 48.36
N ASP A 219 11.74 5.84 47.51
CA ASP A 219 10.41 5.50 48.00
C ASP A 219 10.48 4.19 48.83
N ALA A 220 9.69 4.12 49.90
CA ALA A 220 9.64 2.95 50.79
C ALA A 220 9.23 1.68 50.03
N GLN A 221 8.51 1.83 48.92
CA GLN A 221 8.10 0.72 48.04
C GLN A 221 9.27 0.07 47.29
N CYS A 222 10.40 0.77 47.13
CA CYS A 222 11.59 0.21 46.49
C CYS A 222 12.55 -0.46 47.50
N ILE A 223 12.27 -0.35 48.81
CA ILE A 223 13.12 -0.85 49.90
C ILE A 223 12.31 -1.82 50.75
N GLU A 224 12.50 -3.12 50.54
CA GLU A 224 11.86 -4.15 51.37
C GLU A 224 12.88 -4.63 52.42
N ASN A 225 12.55 -4.48 53.70
CA ASN A 225 13.42 -4.89 54.83
C ASN A 225 14.82 -4.24 54.87
N GLY A 226 14.97 -3.03 54.31
CA GLY A 226 16.26 -2.34 54.25
C GLY A 226 17.20 -2.83 53.14
N GLU A 227 16.76 -3.81 52.35
CA GLU A 227 17.44 -4.26 51.15
C GLU A 227 16.69 -3.74 49.91
N MET A 228 17.43 -3.40 48.84
CA MET A 228 16.80 -3.10 47.57
C MET A 228 16.13 -4.36 47.03
N ILE A 229 14.86 -4.27 46.65
CA ILE A 229 14.11 -5.40 46.08
C ILE A 229 14.89 -5.93 44.86
N THR A 230 15.48 -7.12 45.01
CA THR A 230 16.31 -7.71 43.96
C THR A 230 15.44 -8.45 42.94
N MET A 231 15.42 -7.85 41.75
CA MET A 231 15.30 -8.45 40.42
C MET A 231 14.00 -9.11 39.92
N GLU A 232 13.16 -9.76 40.71
CA GLU A 232 12.14 -10.66 40.11
C GLU A 232 10.70 -10.14 40.05
N SER A 233 10.37 -9.06 40.76
CA SER A 233 9.00 -8.54 40.74
C SER A 233 8.79 -7.54 39.61
N GLU A 234 8.08 -7.94 38.55
CA GLU A 234 7.57 -7.05 37.48
C GLU A 234 6.64 -5.94 38.02
N LEU A 235 6.28 -6.02 39.30
CA LEU A 235 5.36 -5.13 40.00
C LEU A 235 5.91 -3.70 40.16
N TYR A 236 7.23 -3.50 40.20
CA TYR A 236 7.86 -2.20 40.44
C TYR A 236 8.86 -1.79 39.34
N PRO A 237 8.36 -1.39 38.16
CA PRO A 237 9.20 -1.11 37.00
C PRO A 237 10.12 0.12 37.15
N PHE A 238 9.84 1.01 38.12
CA PHE A 238 10.56 2.27 38.32
C PHE A 238 11.72 2.18 39.32
N CYS A 239 11.82 1.10 40.10
CA CYS A 239 12.87 0.95 41.12
C CYS A 239 14.22 0.47 40.53
N LYS A 240 14.25 -0.05 39.30
CA LYS A 240 15.48 -0.56 38.68
C LYS A 240 16.32 0.58 38.07
N PRO A 241 17.63 0.65 38.36
CA PRO A 241 18.52 1.70 37.83
C PRO A 241 18.75 1.59 36.32
N GLU A 242 18.48 0.42 35.73
CA GLU A 242 18.71 0.13 34.31
C GLU A 242 17.75 0.89 33.36
N GLY A 243 16.68 1.50 33.89
CA GLY A 243 15.79 2.45 33.21
C GLY A 243 14.94 1.92 32.04
N TYR A 244 15.30 0.79 31.41
CA TYR A 244 14.56 0.24 30.26
C TYR A 244 13.16 -0.23 30.66
N LEU A 245 13.01 -0.83 31.85
CA LEU A 245 11.72 -1.33 32.34
C LEU A 245 10.76 -0.16 32.62
N ALA A 246 11.29 0.93 33.18
CA ALA A 246 10.58 2.19 33.35
C ALA A 246 10.17 2.80 32.01
N LEU A 247 11.06 2.80 31.01
CA LEU A 247 10.76 3.29 29.66
C LEU A 247 9.62 2.49 29.01
N VAL A 248 9.69 1.16 29.05
CA VAL A 248 8.63 0.28 28.54
C VAL A 248 7.33 0.52 29.30
N ARG A 249 7.38 0.68 30.63
CA ARG A 249 6.20 0.97 31.44
C ARG A 249 5.53 2.28 31.04
N VAL A 250 6.30 3.37 30.90
CA VAL A 250 5.79 4.67 30.44
C VAL A 250 5.19 4.57 29.04
N PHE A 251 5.83 3.82 28.14
CA PHE A 251 5.27 3.55 26.81
C PHE A 251 3.93 2.79 26.90
N THR A 252 3.82 1.76 27.75
CA THR A 252 2.55 1.03 27.93
C THR A 252 1.47 1.90 28.58
N MET A 253 1.82 2.77 29.53
CA MET A 253 0.90 3.74 30.12
C MET A 253 0.33 4.70 29.08
N MET A 254 1.17 5.14 28.14
CA MET A 254 0.75 6.00 27.04
C MET A 254 -0.26 5.30 26.12
N LEU A 255 -0.13 3.99 25.92
CA LEU A 255 -1.11 3.18 25.18
C LEU A 255 -2.42 2.95 25.97
N GLY A 256 -2.53 3.50 27.18
CA GLY A 256 -3.68 3.35 28.06
C GLY A 256 -3.59 2.18 29.04
N ALA A 257 -2.50 1.39 29.02
CA ALA A 257 -2.26 0.32 29.97
C ALA A 257 -1.62 0.87 31.25
N ALA A 258 -2.35 1.72 31.96
CA ALA A 258 -1.95 2.26 33.25
C ALA A 258 -2.81 1.66 34.38
N SER A 259 -2.16 1.08 35.40
CA SER A 259 -2.84 0.65 36.62
C SER A 259 -2.63 1.67 37.72
N GLU A 260 -3.71 2.13 38.34
CA GLU A 260 -3.70 3.06 39.48
C GLU A 260 -2.84 2.52 40.65
N GLU A 261 -2.81 1.20 40.82
CA GLU A 261 -2.06 0.52 41.87
C GLU A 261 -0.56 0.82 41.84
N THR A 262 0.00 1.13 40.66
CA THR A 262 1.43 1.44 40.51
C THR A 262 1.80 2.77 41.18
N PHE A 263 0.84 3.69 41.40
CA PHE A 263 1.08 5.04 41.92
C PHE A 263 0.61 5.24 43.35
N ARG A 264 -0.03 4.24 43.96
CA ARG A 264 -0.52 4.34 45.34
C ARG A 264 0.65 4.56 46.29
N GLY A 265 0.56 5.57 47.15
CA GLY A 265 1.57 5.86 48.17
C GLY A 265 2.45 7.06 47.87
N ASN A 266 2.58 7.49 46.61
CA ASN A 266 3.41 8.63 46.22
C ASN A 266 2.56 9.71 45.52
N ARG A 267 2.13 10.73 46.28
CA ARG A 267 1.31 11.84 45.77
C ARG A 267 1.97 12.59 44.62
N GLY A 268 3.30 12.69 44.61
CA GLY A 268 4.04 13.33 43.52
C GLY A 268 3.87 12.54 42.22
N ALA A 269 4.08 11.23 42.27
CA ALA A 269 3.90 10.35 41.12
C ALA A 269 2.46 10.33 40.62
N GLU A 270 1.46 10.37 41.51
CA GLU A 270 0.04 10.45 41.15
C GLU A 270 -0.29 11.75 40.38
N VAL A 271 0.19 12.91 40.86
CA VAL A 271 -0.02 14.19 40.16
C VAL A 271 0.67 14.21 38.80
N PHE A 272 1.92 13.75 38.71
CA PHE A 272 2.64 13.66 37.43
C PHE A 272 1.98 12.67 36.47
N PHE A 273 1.41 11.58 36.97
CA PHE A 273 0.65 10.64 36.18
C PHE A 273 -0.60 11.29 35.56
N VAL A 274 -1.36 12.08 36.32
CA VAL A 274 -2.52 12.82 35.79
C VAL A 274 -2.10 13.80 34.70
N ILE A 275 -1.00 14.55 34.91
CA ILE A 275 -0.45 15.48 33.91
C ILE A 275 0.00 14.72 32.66
N PHE A 276 0.68 13.59 32.84
CA PHE A 276 1.14 12.72 31.76
C PHE A 276 -0.04 12.20 30.93
N MET A 277 -1.10 11.70 31.56
CA MET A 277 -2.29 11.22 30.85
C MET A 277 -2.96 12.33 30.04
N LEU A 278 -3.07 13.54 30.60
CA LEU A 278 -3.67 14.68 29.89
C LEU A 278 -2.82 15.12 28.69
N VAL A 279 -1.51 15.26 28.86
CA VAL A 279 -0.61 15.76 27.79
C VAL A 279 -0.30 14.68 26.76
N MET A 280 0.13 13.50 27.19
CA MET A 280 0.63 12.45 26.28
C MET A 280 -0.48 11.59 25.71
N VAL A 281 -1.48 11.20 26.51
CA VAL A 281 -2.53 10.31 26.00
C VAL A 281 -3.59 11.10 25.28
N ILE A 282 -4.12 12.17 25.87
CA ILE A 282 -5.23 12.92 25.27
C ILE A 282 -4.73 13.87 24.18
N PHE A 283 -3.85 14.81 24.52
CA PHE A 283 -3.45 15.86 23.59
C PHE A 283 -2.60 15.33 22.43
N LEU A 284 -1.55 14.57 22.72
CA LEU A 284 -0.63 14.07 21.70
C LEU A 284 -1.29 13.04 20.76
N SER A 285 -2.17 12.16 21.26
CA SER A 285 -2.91 11.22 20.40
C SER A 285 -3.94 11.92 19.52
N THR A 286 -4.59 12.99 20.01
CA THR A 286 -5.53 13.77 19.20
C THR A 286 -4.82 14.45 18.03
N ILE A 287 -3.64 15.05 18.30
CA ILE A 287 -2.81 15.65 17.25
C ILE A 287 -2.33 14.59 16.26
N LEU A 288 -1.90 13.42 16.75
CA LEU A 288 -1.48 12.31 15.90
C LEU A 288 -2.59 11.88 14.94
N ILE A 289 -3.82 11.72 15.44
CA ILE A 289 -4.98 11.34 14.62
C ILE A 289 -5.23 12.40 13.55
N VAL A 290 -5.30 13.69 13.91
CA VAL A 290 -5.52 14.79 12.95
C VAL A 290 -4.45 14.80 11.86
N PHE A 291 -3.19 14.68 12.25
CA PHE A 291 -2.06 14.68 11.32
C PHE A 291 -2.09 13.47 10.37
N VAL A 292 -2.40 12.28 10.90
CA VAL A 292 -2.55 11.06 10.09
C VAL A 292 -3.71 11.22 9.09
N THR A 293 -4.86 11.76 9.52
CA THR A 293 -6.01 11.99 8.65
C THR A 293 -5.70 12.98 7.53
N GLU A 294 -5.05 14.11 7.84
CA GLU A 294 -4.66 15.11 6.83
C GLU A 294 -3.64 14.53 5.85
N ALA A 295 -2.61 13.85 6.36
CA ALA A 295 -1.58 13.23 5.54
C ALA A 295 -2.17 12.15 4.63
N TYR A 296 -3.06 11.30 5.15
CA TYR A 296 -3.73 10.25 4.37
C TYR A 296 -4.60 10.83 3.24
N ASN A 297 -5.39 11.86 3.53
CA ASN A 297 -6.24 12.52 2.54
C ASN A 297 -5.42 13.14 1.39
N LYS A 298 -4.25 13.72 1.69
CA LYS A 298 -3.35 14.28 0.66
C LYS A 298 -2.75 13.22 -0.26
N ILE A 299 -2.38 12.05 0.28
CA ILE A 299 -1.70 11.00 -0.51
C ILE A 299 -2.67 10.23 -1.39
N ARG A 300 -3.87 9.96 -0.89
CA ARG A 300 -4.91 9.19 -1.59
C ARG A 300 -5.23 9.79 -2.96
N ASN A 301 -5.06 11.10 -3.11
CA ASN A 301 -5.38 11.78 -4.35
C ASN A 301 -4.25 11.65 -5.40
N GLU A 302 -3.03 12.14 -5.15
CA GLU A 302 -2.09 12.38 -6.26
C GLU A 302 -0.96 11.35 -6.39
N GLN A 303 -0.42 10.85 -5.27
CA GLN A 303 0.88 10.15 -5.30
C GLN A 303 0.75 8.63 -5.41
N SER A 304 -0.33 8.07 -4.91
CA SER A 304 -0.48 6.61 -4.86
C SER A 304 -0.63 5.97 -6.23
N THR A 305 -1.29 6.65 -7.17
CA THR A 305 -1.47 6.19 -8.55
C THR A 305 -0.13 6.10 -9.27
N VAL A 306 0.70 7.14 -9.12
CA VAL A 306 2.04 7.20 -9.73
C VAL A 306 2.93 6.07 -9.21
N VAL A 307 2.99 5.87 -7.88
CA VAL A 307 3.80 4.81 -7.27
C VAL A 307 3.36 3.43 -7.76
N PHE A 308 2.06 3.18 -7.83
CA PHE A 308 1.54 1.92 -8.35
C PHE A 308 1.96 1.67 -9.80
N TRP A 309 1.75 2.65 -10.70
CA TRP A 309 2.09 2.48 -12.10
C TRP A 309 3.60 2.40 -12.35
N SER A 310 4.42 3.08 -11.54
CA SER A 310 5.86 2.93 -11.58
C SER A 310 6.29 1.50 -11.20
N SER A 311 5.75 0.95 -10.12
CA SER A 311 6.03 -0.44 -9.73
C SER A 311 5.56 -1.44 -10.80
N ARG A 312 4.41 -1.18 -11.44
CA ARG A 312 3.89 -2.02 -12.52
C ARG A 312 4.72 -1.94 -13.79
N LEU A 313 5.18 -0.74 -14.16
CA LEU A 313 6.09 -0.51 -15.28
C LEU A 313 7.38 -1.31 -15.08
N GLN A 314 7.94 -1.27 -13.88
CA GLN A 314 9.15 -2.02 -13.52
C GLN A 314 8.94 -3.53 -13.64
N PHE A 315 7.83 -4.06 -13.09
CA PHE A 315 7.49 -5.47 -13.22
C PHE A 315 7.33 -5.91 -14.68
N VAL A 316 6.60 -5.13 -15.50
CA VAL A 316 6.42 -5.44 -16.92
C VAL A 316 7.75 -5.38 -17.67
N ALA A 317 8.58 -4.37 -17.42
CA ALA A 317 9.90 -4.24 -18.04
C ALA A 317 10.79 -5.45 -17.71
N GLU A 318 10.74 -5.93 -16.47
CA GLU A 318 11.49 -7.10 -16.03
C GLU A 318 11.03 -8.39 -16.69
N VAL A 319 9.72 -8.63 -16.73
CA VAL A 319 9.20 -9.85 -17.37
C VAL A 319 9.42 -9.81 -18.88
N ASP A 320 9.25 -8.64 -19.51
CA ASP A 320 9.56 -8.45 -20.93
C ASP A 320 11.05 -8.72 -21.20
N SER A 321 11.96 -8.29 -20.33
CA SER A 321 13.39 -8.50 -20.49
C SER A 321 13.80 -9.97 -20.32
N ILE A 322 13.06 -10.75 -19.52
CA ILE A 322 13.20 -12.21 -19.42
C ILE A 322 12.61 -12.90 -20.66
N ALA A 323 11.46 -12.42 -21.14
CA ALA A 323 10.77 -12.97 -22.30
C ALA A 323 11.55 -12.74 -23.61
N SER A 324 12.15 -11.55 -23.75
CA SER A 324 12.93 -11.12 -24.91
C SER A 324 14.34 -11.72 -24.94
N PHE A 325 14.78 -12.35 -23.86
CA PHE A 325 16.10 -12.92 -23.80
C PHE A 325 16.27 -13.94 -24.95
N ARG A 326 17.36 -13.82 -25.71
CA ARG A 326 17.61 -14.67 -26.91
C ARG A 326 18.02 -16.11 -26.58
N TRP A 327 17.95 -16.54 -25.31
CA TRP A 327 18.25 -17.93 -24.94
C TRP A 327 17.39 -18.95 -25.69
N LYS A 328 16.15 -18.62 -26.10
CA LYS A 328 15.34 -19.52 -26.92
C LYS A 328 16.00 -19.81 -28.26
N GLU A 329 16.64 -18.82 -28.89
CA GLU A 329 17.36 -19.00 -30.15
C GLU A 329 18.65 -19.80 -29.93
N LYS A 330 19.40 -19.51 -28.86
CA LYS A 330 20.64 -20.26 -28.51
C LYS A 330 20.36 -21.71 -28.09
N ILE A 331 19.36 -21.95 -27.23
CA ILE A 331 18.97 -23.30 -26.80
C ILE A 331 18.40 -24.07 -27.99
N ARG A 332 17.58 -23.42 -28.83
CA ARG A 332 17.08 -24.05 -30.06
C ARG A 332 18.21 -24.34 -31.04
N SER A 333 19.25 -23.48 -31.15
CA SER A 333 20.42 -23.77 -31.99
C SER A 333 21.32 -24.86 -31.40
N CYS A 334 21.38 -25.00 -30.07
CA CYS A 334 22.11 -26.10 -29.42
C CYS A 334 21.35 -27.44 -29.52
N LEU A 335 20.01 -27.42 -29.48
CA LEU A 335 19.17 -28.63 -29.56
C LEU A 335 18.89 -29.08 -31.00
N ARG A 336 18.74 -28.14 -31.95
CA ARG A 336 18.72 -28.47 -33.38
C ARG A 336 20.14 -28.40 -33.89
N GLY A 337 20.84 -29.54 -33.80
CA GLY A 337 22.10 -29.74 -34.52
C GLY A 337 21.97 -29.17 -35.94
N SER A 338 22.93 -28.30 -36.28
CA SER A 338 23.01 -27.56 -37.54
C SER A 338 22.49 -28.38 -38.71
N ASN A 339 21.38 -27.96 -39.31
CA ASN A 339 21.17 -27.83 -40.74
C ASN A 339 19.71 -27.38 -41.00
N HIS A 340 19.56 -26.37 -41.86
CA HIS A 340 18.33 -25.66 -42.23
C HIS A 340 17.76 -24.62 -41.24
N ILE A 341 18.20 -23.38 -41.45
CA ILE A 341 17.47 -22.17 -41.07
C ILE A 341 16.22 -22.11 -41.98
N SER A 342 15.13 -22.74 -41.55
CA SER A 342 13.82 -22.46 -42.13
C SER A 342 13.39 -21.09 -41.63
N TYR A 343 13.43 -20.10 -42.53
CA TYR A 343 12.75 -18.82 -42.33
C TYR A 343 11.28 -19.13 -42.05
N VAL A 344 10.87 -18.99 -40.79
CA VAL A 344 9.47 -19.11 -40.40
C VAL A 344 8.77 -17.94 -41.09
N LYS A 345 8.05 -18.26 -42.17
CA LYS A 345 7.14 -17.32 -42.84
C LYS A 345 6.19 -16.82 -41.74
N LEU A 346 6.29 -15.52 -41.39
CA LEU A 346 5.35 -14.86 -40.51
C LEU A 346 3.99 -14.88 -41.25
N GLU A 347 3.22 -15.95 -41.09
CA GLU A 347 1.82 -15.99 -41.50
C GLU A 347 1.10 -14.86 -40.76
N ASP A 348 0.20 -14.18 -41.48
CA ASP A 348 -0.57 -13.00 -41.08
C ASP A 348 -1.18 -13.17 -39.68
N ASN A 349 -0.45 -12.72 -38.67
CA ASN A 349 -0.97 -12.63 -37.32
C ASN A 349 -1.96 -11.47 -37.31
N GLN A 350 -3.24 -11.80 -37.20
CA GLN A 350 -4.32 -10.84 -37.06
C GLN A 350 -4.12 -10.06 -35.75
N TYR A 351 -3.67 -8.82 -35.86
CA TYR A 351 -3.45 -7.93 -34.73
C TYR A 351 -4.79 -7.46 -34.16
N ARG A 352 -5.04 -7.70 -32.87
CA ARG A 352 -6.08 -7.02 -32.10
C ARG A 352 -5.39 -5.90 -31.31
N GLY A 353 -5.17 -4.75 -31.96
CA GLY A 353 -4.33 -3.67 -31.40
C GLY A 353 -2.84 -3.99 -31.47
N THR A 354 -2.06 -3.64 -30.44
CA THR A 354 -0.59 -3.81 -30.43
C THR A 354 -0.09 -5.20 -29.99
N VAL A 355 -0.99 -6.15 -29.71
CA VAL A 355 -0.64 -7.45 -29.11
C VAL A 355 -0.99 -8.60 -30.05
N LEU A 356 -0.06 -9.55 -30.14
CA LEU A 356 -0.11 -10.72 -31.01
C LEU A 356 -0.84 -11.85 -30.26
N ILE A 357 -2.14 -12.01 -30.51
CA ILE A 357 -2.97 -13.04 -29.86
C ILE A 357 -2.60 -14.40 -30.45
N THR A 358 -2.17 -15.33 -29.60
CA THR A 358 -1.87 -16.68 -30.06
C THR A 358 -3.16 -17.40 -30.48
N LYS A 359 -3.09 -18.31 -31.47
CA LYS A 359 -4.25 -19.12 -31.90
C LYS A 359 -4.92 -19.86 -30.72
N GLN A 360 -4.16 -20.25 -29.71
CA GLN A 360 -4.67 -20.88 -28.50
C GLN A 360 -5.45 -19.89 -27.61
N GLU A 361 -4.98 -18.65 -27.46
CA GLU A 361 -5.70 -17.63 -26.70
C GLU A 361 -7.00 -17.22 -27.37
N LYS A 362 -7.03 -17.13 -28.70
CA LYS A 362 -8.26 -16.89 -29.45
C LYS A 362 -9.29 -17.98 -29.16
N LYS A 363 -8.89 -19.25 -29.18
CA LYS A 363 -9.77 -20.36 -28.79
C LYS A 363 -10.24 -20.24 -27.33
N LEU A 364 -9.34 -19.98 -26.38
CA LEU A 364 -9.76 -19.83 -24.98
C LEU A 364 -10.74 -18.68 -24.77
N ALA A 365 -10.55 -17.57 -25.49
CA ALA A 365 -11.46 -16.43 -25.47
C ALA A 365 -12.84 -16.81 -26.06
N GLU A 366 -12.88 -17.48 -27.22
CA GLU A 366 -14.10 -17.96 -27.86
C GLU A 366 -14.88 -18.93 -26.94
N TRP A 367 -14.18 -19.85 -26.27
CA TRP A 367 -14.80 -20.77 -25.32
C TRP A 367 -15.36 -20.06 -24.09
N TRP A 368 -14.65 -19.04 -23.59
CA TRP A 368 -15.14 -18.23 -22.47
C TRP A 368 -16.38 -17.41 -22.86
N ASP A 369 -16.35 -16.78 -24.04
CA ASP A 369 -17.47 -16.00 -24.55
C ASP A 369 -18.70 -16.90 -24.74
N PHE A 370 -18.50 -18.12 -25.27
CA PHE A 370 -19.55 -19.15 -25.34
C PHE A 370 -20.09 -19.53 -23.95
N LEU A 371 -19.23 -19.79 -22.96
CA LEU A 371 -19.69 -20.09 -21.60
C LEU A 371 -20.47 -18.92 -20.98
N LYS A 372 -20.03 -17.69 -21.22
CA LYS A 372 -20.69 -16.49 -20.70
C LYS A 372 -22.06 -16.30 -21.32
N GLU A 373 -22.16 -16.46 -22.65
CA GLU A 373 -23.43 -16.42 -23.38
C GLU A 373 -24.38 -17.50 -22.84
N GLN A 374 -23.92 -18.74 -22.68
CA GLN A 374 -24.75 -19.82 -22.16
C GLN A 374 -25.15 -19.63 -20.68
N ALA A 375 -24.28 -19.07 -19.85
CA ALA A 375 -24.53 -18.92 -18.41
C ALA A 375 -25.41 -17.69 -18.09
N PHE A 376 -25.15 -16.55 -18.74
CA PHE A 376 -25.69 -15.25 -18.33
C PHE A 376 -26.65 -14.62 -19.32
N ASP A 377 -26.76 -15.11 -20.56
CA ASP A 377 -27.66 -14.49 -21.52
C ASP A 377 -29.12 -14.73 -21.10
N GLU A 378 -29.85 -13.64 -20.90
CA GLU A 378 -31.27 -13.64 -20.52
C GLU A 378 -32.12 -13.97 -21.75
N GLN A 379 -32.06 -15.22 -22.17
CA GLN A 379 -32.99 -15.71 -23.17
C GLN A 379 -34.39 -15.70 -22.56
N GLN A 380 -35.26 -14.80 -23.05
CA GLN A 380 -36.66 -14.69 -22.65
C GLN A 380 -37.41 -15.96 -23.03
N GLN A 381 -37.35 -16.98 -22.17
CA GLN A 381 -38.19 -18.18 -22.29
C GLN A 381 -39.49 -17.96 -21.52
N PRO A 382 -40.62 -18.48 -22.03
CA PRO A 382 -41.89 -18.39 -21.32
C PRO A 382 -41.75 -18.97 -19.92
N SER A 383 -42.15 -18.18 -18.92
CA SER A 383 -42.16 -18.59 -17.53
C SER A 383 -42.94 -19.90 -17.37
N PHE A 384 -42.32 -20.90 -16.75
CA PHE A 384 -42.88 -22.23 -16.41
C PHE A 384 -42.89 -23.33 -17.51
N SER A 385 -42.14 -23.22 -18.60
CA SER A 385 -41.93 -24.38 -19.49
C SER A 385 -40.95 -25.41 -18.89
N MET A 386 -41.06 -26.69 -19.27
CA MET A 386 -40.05 -27.70 -18.88
C MET A 386 -38.64 -27.34 -19.38
N SER A 387 -38.55 -26.65 -20.53
CA SER A 387 -37.29 -26.13 -21.06
C SER A 387 -36.65 -25.11 -20.12
N PHE A 388 -37.44 -24.27 -19.45
CA PHE A 388 -36.94 -23.30 -18.48
C PHE A 388 -36.19 -23.99 -17.34
N PHE A 389 -36.74 -25.06 -16.76
CA PHE A 389 -36.09 -25.78 -15.66
C PHE A 389 -34.79 -26.48 -16.10
N ILE A 390 -34.77 -27.09 -17.30
CA ILE A 390 -33.56 -27.73 -17.83
C ILE A 390 -32.48 -26.68 -18.09
N VAL A 391 -32.81 -25.59 -18.79
CA VAL A 391 -31.86 -24.51 -19.09
C VAL A 391 -31.36 -23.87 -17.80
N SER A 392 -32.24 -23.59 -16.84
CA SER A 392 -31.85 -23.03 -15.54
C SER A 392 -30.95 -23.98 -14.76
N SER A 393 -31.20 -25.30 -14.81
CA SER A 393 -30.34 -26.29 -14.14
C SER A 393 -28.95 -26.36 -14.77
N VAL A 394 -28.86 -26.30 -16.10
CA VAL A 394 -27.57 -26.24 -16.82
C VAL A 394 -26.82 -24.94 -16.49
N LYS A 395 -27.50 -23.79 -16.47
CA LYS A 395 -26.92 -22.51 -16.05
C LYS A 395 -26.39 -22.56 -14.63
N CYS A 396 -27.17 -23.07 -13.68
CA CYS A 396 -26.73 -23.27 -12.30
C CYS A 396 -25.51 -24.19 -12.23
N PHE A 397 -25.51 -25.30 -12.97
CA PHE A 397 -24.36 -26.20 -13.03
C PHE A 397 -23.10 -25.54 -13.61
N LEU A 398 -23.24 -24.77 -14.69
CA LEU A 398 -22.14 -24.01 -15.29
C LEU A 398 -21.56 -22.98 -14.29
N ILE A 399 -22.42 -22.23 -13.60
CA ILE A 399 -22.01 -21.18 -12.66
C ILE A 399 -21.41 -21.77 -11.38
N ILE A 400 -21.97 -22.85 -10.84
CA ILE A 400 -21.57 -23.41 -9.54
C ILE A 400 -20.42 -24.41 -9.67
N ALA A 401 -20.36 -25.21 -10.74
CA ALA A 401 -19.37 -26.27 -10.89
C ALA A 401 -18.29 -25.91 -11.93
N VAL A 402 -18.69 -25.61 -13.16
CA VAL A 402 -17.73 -25.50 -14.29
C VAL A 402 -16.85 -24.27 -14.17
N ILE A 403 -17.42 -23.09 -13.93
CA ILE A 403 -16.66 -21.84 -13.82
C ILE A 403 -15.68 -21.92 -12.62
N PRO A 404 -16.09 -22.28 -11.39
CA PRO A 404 -15.17 -22.39 -10.26
C PRO A 404 -14.09 -23.45 -10.48
N MET A 405 -14.43 -24.61 -11.06
CA MET A 405 -13.45 -25.65 -11.37
C MET A 405 -12.42 -25.17 -12.40
N TRP A 406 -12.83 -24.47 -13.45
CA TRP A 406 -11.89 -23.90 -14.44
C TRP A 406 -11.01 -22.81 -13.80
N LEU A 407 -11.58 -21.95 -12.95
CA LEU A 407 -10.81 -20.96 -12.21
C LEU A 407 -9.78 -21.63 -11.29
N LEU A 408 -10.13 -22.71 -10.59
CA LEU A 408 -9.21 -23.51 -9.76
C LEU A 408 -8.12 -24.16 -10.60
N ILE A 409 -8.46 -24.79 -11.73
CA ILE A 409 -7.46 -25.36 -12.65
C ILE A 409 -6.49 -24.28 -13.13
N GLY A 410 -7.01 -23.10 -13.47
CA GLY A 410 -6.17 -21.98 -13.84
C GLY A 410 -5.29 -21.53 -12.67
N LEU A 411 -5.80 -21.49 -11.43
CA LEU A 411 -4.99 -21.17 -10.24
C LEU A 411 -3.85 -22.19 -10.03
N PHE A 412 -4.13 -23.49 -10.12
CA PHE A 412 -3.12 -24.56 -10.02
C PHE A 412 -2.07 -24.51 -11.13
N THR A 413 -2.46 -24.00 -12.29
CA THR A 413 -1.57 -23.80 -13.45
C THR A 413 -1.04 -22.38 -13.52
N MET A 414 -1.10 -21.63 -12.42
CA MET A 414 -0.60 -20.26 -12.30
C MET A 414 -1.13 -19.37 -13.41
N GLY A 415 -2.45 -19.31 -13.58
CA GLY A 415 -3.15 -18.52 -14.59
C GLY A 415 -2.91 -18.95 -16.05
N TRP A 416 -2.15 -20.03 -16.31
CA TRP A 416 -1.83 -20.44 -17.68
C TRP A 416 -3.09 -20.85 -18.46
N PHE A 417 -4.07 -21.48 -17.81
CA PHE A 417 -5.35 -21.84 -18.44
C PHE A 417 -6.47 -20.81 -18.26
N TRP A 418 -6.20 -19.67 -17.61
CA TRP A 418 -7.22 -18.63 -17.49
C TRP A 418 -7.48 -17.95 -18.84
N PRO A 419 -8.76 -17.77 -19.21
CA PRO A 419 -9.10 -16.99 -20.37
C PRO A 419 -8.64 -15.53 -20.18
N PRO A 420 -8.29 -14.82 -21.26
CA PRO A 420 -7.78 -13.46 -21.18
C PRO A 420 -8.74 -12.52 -20.44
N GLN A 421 -10.05 -12.71 -20.58
CA GLN A 421 -11.08 -11.91 -19.90
C GLN A 421 -11.00 -12.03 -18.36
N VAL A 422 -10.68 -13.20 -17.83
CA VAL A 422 -10.50 -13.41 -16.38
C VAL A 422 -9.20 -12.74 -15.92
N ARG A 423 -8.13 -12.85 -16.71
CA ARG A 423 -6.85 -12.18 -16.41
C ARG A 423 -7.00 -10.68 -16.45
N GLU A 424 -7.70 -10.16 -17.44
CA GLU A 424 -8.07 -8.75 -17.53
C GLU A 424 -8.92 -8.36 -16.33
N PHE A 425 -9.97 -9.10 -15.98
CA PHE A 425 -10.79 -8.75 -14.82
C PHE A 425 -10.00 -8.72 -13.49
N LEU A 426 -9.07 -9.66 -13.29
CA LEU A 426 -8.27 -9.75 -12.06
C LEU A 426 -7.10 -8.77 -12.01
N LEU A 427 -6.46 -8.52 -13.15
CA LEU A 427 -5.22 -7.72 -13.21
C LEU A 427 -5.44 -6.36 -13.84
N VAL A 428 -6.23 -6.27 -14.91
CA VAL A 428 -6.63 -4.99 -15.50
C VAL A 428 -7.65 -4.36 -14.58
N GLN A 429 -7.10 -3.59 -13.66
CA GLN A 429 -7.88 -2.74 -12.82
C GLN A 429 -8.74 -1.82 -13.69
N GLN A 430 -10.01 -1.64 -13.30
CA GLN A 430 -10.90 -0.66 -13.88
C GLN A 430 -10.41 0.76 -13.55
N SER A 431 -9.27 1.16 -14.11
CA SER A 431 -8.80 2.54 -14.09
C SER A 431 -9.85 3.47 -14.68
N GLN A 432 -10.76 2.97 -15.52
CA GLN A 432 -11.91 3.74 -16.01
C GLN A 432 -12.91 4.17 -14.92
N ARG A 433 -13.10 3.40 -13.83
CA ARG A 433 -13.97 3.84 -12.72
C ARG A 433 -13.28 4.91 -11.87
N LEU A 434 -11.98 4.76 -11.63
CA LEU A 434 -11.20 5.73 -10.88
C LEU A 434 -10.95 7.00 -11.70
N ASN A 435 -10.66 6.88 -13.00
CA ASN A 435 -10.50 8.00 -13.91
C ASN A 435 -11.83 8.71 -14.17
N SER A 436 -12.97 8.03 -14.21
CA SER A 436 -14.25 8.76 -14.30
C SER A 436 -14.57 9.51 -13.00
N LEU A 437 -14.19 8.98 -11.84
CA LEU A 437 -14.25 9.70 -10.57
C LEU A 437 -13.24 10.85 -10.51
N TRP A 438 -12.04 10.66 -11.04
CA TRP A 438 -10.97 11.66 -11.08
C TRP A 438 -11.24 12.78 -12.07
N VAL A 439 -11.68 12.46 -13.28
CA VAL A 439 -12.12 13.42 -14.29
C VAL A 439 -13.30 14.19 -13.71
N ARG A 440 -14.27 13.54 -13.09
CA ARG A 440 -15.34 14.25 -12.36
C ARG A 440 -14.83 15.13 -11.22
N SER A 441 -13.79 14.71 -10.48
CA SER A 441 -13.26 15.54 -9.39
C SER A 441 -12.40 16.69 -9.89
N VAL A 442 -11.65 16.52 -10.98
CA VAL A 442 -10.84 17.58 -11.61
C VAL A 442 -11.76 18.56 -12.31
N GLU A 443 -12.75 18.08 -13.07
CA GLU A 443 -13.83 18.92 -13.61
C GLU A 443 -14.56 19.62 -12.47
N ALA A 444 -14.86 18.96 -11.34
CA ALA A 444 -15.47 19.62 -10.19
C ALA A 444 -14.56 20.67 -9.55
N VAL A 445 -13.23 20.47 -9.51
CA VAL A 445 -12.27 21.45 -8.97
C VAL A 445 -12.11 22.64 -9.92
N GLU A 446 -12.05 22.39 -11.24
CA GLU A 446 -12.01 23.44 -12.26
C GLU A 446 -13.30 24.25 -12.22
N VAL A 447 -14.46 23.58 -12.14
CA VAL A 447 -15.76 24.21 -11.91
C VAL A 447 -15.79 24.96 -10.58
N TYR A 448 -15.16 24.46 -9.50
CA TYR A 448 -15.09 25.17 -8.23
C TYR A 448 -14.26 26.44 -8.33
N HIS A 449 -13.15 26.40 -9.10
CA HIS A 449 -12.30 27.56 -9.36
C HIS A 449 -13.01 28.59 -10.26
N GLU A 450 -13.81 28.13 -11.23
CA GLU A 450 -14.70 28.99 -12.01
C GLU A 450 -15.80 29.61 -11.15
N ILE A 451 -16.41 28.84 -10.23
CA ILE A 451 -17.42 29.34 -9.28
C ILE A 451 -16.80 30.39 -8.35
N GLN A 452 -15.60 30.17 -7.80
CA GLN A 452 -14.93 31.16 -6.97
C GLN A 452 -14.63 32.44 -7.74
N LYS A 453 -14.11 32.31 -8.97
CA LYS A 453 -13.87 33.46 -9.84
C LYS A 453 -15.16 34.21 -10.15
N PHE A 454 -16.25 33.49 -10.40
CA PHE A 454 -17.56 34.09 -10.61
C PHE A 454 -18.10 34.78 -9.36
N GLU A 455 -17.88 34.21 -8.17
CA GLU A 455 -18.28 34.83 -6.90
C GLU A 455 -17.51 36.13 -6.64
N GLU A 456 -16.21 36.18 -6.94
CA GLU A 456 -15.40 37.40 -6.88
C GLU A 456 -15.87 38.45 -7.89
N GLU A 457 -16.17 38.06 -9.13
CA GLU A 457 -16.72 38.96 -10.15
C GLU A 457 -18.12 39.52 -9.77
N VAL A 458 -18.96 38.70 -9.13
CA VAL A 458 -20.28 39.13 -8.64
C VAL A 458 -20.13 40.09 -7.46
N LYS A 459 -19.24 39.81 -6.50
CA LYS A 459 -18.97 40.73 -5.38
C LYS A 459 -18.48 42.09 -5.88
N ALA A 460 -17.54 42.10 -6.83
CA ALA A 460 -17.05 43.34 -7.43
C ALA A 460 -18.17 44.16 -8.10
N LYS A 461 -19.10 43.50 -8.82
CA LYS A 461 -20.25 44.18 -9.45
C LYS A 461 -21.31 44.67 -8.46
N ILE A 462 -21.47 44.00 -7.32
CA ILE A 462 -22.35 44.46 -6.24
C ILE A 462 -21.75 45.72 -5.61
N GLU A 463 -20.46 45.71 -5.28
CA GLU A 463 -19.76 46.88 -4.74
C GLU A 463 -19.80 48.07 -5.72
N GLU A 464 -19.62 47.84 -7.02
CA GLU A 464 -19.77 48.87 -8.06
C GLU A 464 -21.18 49.48 -8.08
N LYS A 465 -22.23 48.65 -7.97
CA LYS A 465 -23.61 49.12 -7.92
C LYS A 465 -23.96 49.83 -6.62
N GLU A 466 -23.42 49.38 -5.48
CA GLU A 466 -23.61 50.06 -4.20
C GLU A 466 -22.92 51.43 -4.19
N MET A 467 -21.73 51.55 -4.78
CA MET A 467 -21.06 52.85 -4.97
C MET A 467 -21.88 53.76 -5.89
N ALA A 468 -22.38 53.26 -7.03
CA ALA A 468 -23.23 54.05 -7.92
C ALA A 468 -24.56 54.47 -7.27
N ALA A 469 -25.17 53.60 -6.46
CA ALA A 469 -26.38 53.93 -5.70
C ALA A 469 -26.10 54.94 -4.59
N SER A 470 -24.93 54.85 -3.94
CA SER A 470 -24.44 55.83 -2.97
C SER A 470 -24.25 57.20 -3.61
N GLU A 471 -23.60 57.27 -4.79
CA GLU A 471 -23.42 58.52 -5.54
C GLU A 471 -24.77 59.14 -5.95
N LEU A 472 -25.70 58.33 -6.45
CA LEU A 472 -27.04 58.79 -6.81
C LEU A 472 -27.81 59.32 -5.60
N ASN A 473 -27.71 58.66 -4.44
CA ASN A 473 -28.31 59.14 -3.20
C ASN A 473 -27.66 60.44 -2.72
N GLU A 474 -26.35 60.60 -2.86
CA GLU A 474 -25.65 61.84 -2.52
C GLU A 474 -26.09 62.99 -3.43
N GLU A 475 -26.22 62.74 -4.74
CA GLU A 475 -26.70 63.72 -5.72
C GLU A 475 -28.16 64.13 -5.45
N PHE A 476 -29.03 63.16 -5.16
CA PHE A 476 -30.41 63.42 -4.76
C PHE A 476 -30.47 64.27 -3.48
N MET A 477 -29.64 63.97 -2.47
CA MET A 477 -29.57 64.74 -1.23
C MET A 477 -29.09 66.18 -1.46
N LYS A 478 -28.14 66.41 -2.38
CA LYS A 478 -27.72 67.76 -2.78
C LYS A 478 -28.87 68.55 -3.40
N GLU A 479 -29.66 67.92 -4.27
CA GLU A 479 -30.80 68.59 -4.92
C GLU A 479 -31.93 68.91 -3.92
N VAL A 480 -32.19 68.03 -2.95
CA VAL A 480 -33.14 68.28 -1.86
C VAL A 480 -32.70 69.47 -1.00
N ILE A 481 -31.41 69.61 -0.68
CA ILE A 481 -30.88 70.77 0.05
C ILE A 481 -31.09 72.05 -0.76
N ARG A 482 -30.81 72.02 -2.06
CA ARG A 482 -30.98 73.17 -2.97
C ARG A 482 -32.44 73.62 -3.07
N ILE A 483 -33.38 72.68 -3.15
CA ILE A 483 -34.82 72.97 -3.11
C ILE A 483 -35.21 73.61 -1.79
N LYS A 484 -34.69 73.11 -0.66
CA LYS A 484 -34.95 73.66 0.66
C LYS A 484 -34.46 75.10 0.81
N GLU A 485 -33.28 75.42 0.28
CA GLU A 485 -32.75 76.79 0.25
C GLU A 485 -33.60 77.72 -0.63
N ASN A 486 -34.02 77.27 -1.81
CA ASN A 486 -34.91 78.04 -2.68
C ASN A 486 -36.27 78.31 -2.04
N VAL A 487 -36.85 77.32 -1.32
CA VAL A 487 -38.12 77.49 -0.59
C VAL A 487 -37.95 78.45 0.59
N ALA A 488 -36.82 78.39 1.31
CA ALA A 488 -36.52 79.33 2.39
C ALA A 488 -36.42 80.78 1.86
N GLY A 489 -35.76 80.98 0.71
CA GLY A 489 -35.71 82.29 0.04
C GLY A 489 -37.09 82.81 -0.41
N LEU A 490 -37.97 81.93 -0.89
CA LEU A 490 -39.35 82.29 -1.23
C LEU A 490 -40.21 82.64 0.00
N LEU A 491 -39.98 81.99 1.13
CA LEU A 491 -40.64 82.34 2.40
C LEU A 491 -40.18 83.71 2.89
N ASP A 492 -38.93 84.09 2.68
CA ASP A 492 -38.43 85.43 3.02
C ASP A 492 -39.03 86.51 2.08
N LEU A 493 -39.18 86.20 0.79
CA LEU A 493 -39.94 87.04 -0.15
C LEU A 493 -41.41 87.20 0.25
N SER A 494 -42.02 86.19 0.88
CA SER A 494 -43.38 86.30 1.42
C SER A 494 -43.44 87.23 2.64
N ALA A 495 -42.36 87.34 3.42
CA ALA A 495 -42.24 88.31 4.51
C ALA A 495 -42.10 89.74 3.96
N ILE A 496 -41.30 89.94 2.91
CA ILE A 496 -41.17 91.22 2.19
C ILE A 496 -42.50 91.65 1.57
N ARG A 497 -43.30 90.70 1.05
CA ARG A 497 -44.64 90.99 0.52
C ARG A 497 -45.61 91.51 1.59
N ARG A 498 -45.48 91.04 2.85
CA ARG A 498 -46.29 91.53 3.98
C ARG A 498 -45.86 92.93 4.44
N GLU A 499 -44.60 93.28 4.30
CA GLU A 499 -44.11 94.65 4.55
C GLU A 499 -44.63 95.62 3.46
N LEU A 500 -44.62 95.22 2.19
CA LEU A 500 -45.17 96.00 1.08
C LEU A 500 -46.69 96.22 1.16
N GLN A 501 -47.44 95.26 1.73
CA GLN A 501 -48.87 95.45 2.00
C GLN A 501 -49.18 96.38 3.17
N LYS A 502 -48.21 96.71 4.02
CA LYS A 502 -48.37 97.72 5.08
C LYS A 502 -48.07 99.15 4.59
N THR A 503 -47.52 99.29 3.38
CA THR A 503 -47.13 100.58 2.78
C THR A 503 -48.07 101.06 1.67
N GLN A 504 -49.08 100.25 1.30
CA GLN A 504 -50.30 100.69 0.61
C GLN A 504 -51.41 100.89 1.62
#